data_AF-A0A3A5WCL5-F1
#
_entry.id   AF-A0A3A5WCL5-F1
#
_cell.length_a   1.000
_cell.length_b   1.000
_cell.length_c   1.000
_cell.angle_alpha   90.00
_cell.angle_beta   90.00
_cell.angle_gamma   90.00
#
_symmetry.space_group_name_H-M   'P 1'
#
loop_
_entity.id
_entity.type
_entity.pdbx_description
1 polymer ?
#
loop_
_entity_poly.entity_id
_entity_poly.type
_entity_poly.pdbx_seq_one_letter_code
_entity_poly.pdbx_strand_id
1 'polypeptide(L)' 'MMRKQIVIFMLLILLFAVPSYASESKETEFVEKFGVGFNEVVIADSSDYLSDPRDLEFHPGRANELWIANRASDSIT' A
#
# COMPACT_ATOMS: atom_id res chain seq x y z
N MET A 1 -31.21 39.50 -0.75
CA MET A 1 -30.73 38.55 0.30
C MET A 1 -30.94 37.09 -0.11
N MET A 2 -32.14 36.74 -0.60
CA MET A 2 -32.54 35.36 -0.97
C MET A 2 -31.67 34.68 -2.05
N ARG A 3 -31.23 35.40 -3.10
CA ARG A 3 -30.40 34.83 -4.19
C ARG A 3 -29.02 34.36 -3.72
N LYS A 4 -28.37 35.08 -2.79
CA LYS A 4 -27.08 34.67 -2.22
C LYS A 4 -27.22 33.45 -1.32
N GLN A 5 -28.30 33.39 -0.52
CA GLN A 5 -28.59 32.24 0.33
C GLN A 5 -28.87 30.97 -0.49
N ILE A 6 -29.58 31.08 -1.62
CA ILE A 6 -29.82 29.96 -2.54
C ILE A 6 -28.50 29.44 -3.13
N VAL A 7 -27.60 30.33 -3.56
CA VAL A 7 -26.29 29.94 -4.11
C VAL A 7 -25.44 29.24 -3.05
N ILE A 8 -25.44 29.75 -1.81
CA ILE A 8 -24.73 29.12 -0.69
C ILE A 8 -25.31 27.74 -0.40
N PHE A 9 -26.64 27.61 -0.37
CA PHE A 9 -27.31 26.31 -0.16
C PHE A 9 -26.96 25.30 -1.26
N MET A 10 -26.96 25.73 -2.52
CA MET A 10 -26.54 24.90 -3.66
C MET A 10 -25.09 24.44 -3.53
N LEU A 11 -24.19 25.33 -3.12
CA LEU A 11 -22.77 25.00 -2.94
C LEU A 11 -22.56 23.99 -1.79
N LEU A 12 -23.34 24.13 -0.72
CA LEU A 12 -23.30 23.23 0.44
C LEU A 12 -23.83 21.85 0.06
N ILE A 13 -24.94 21.77 -0.67
CA ILE A 13 -25.44 20.49 -1.21
C ILE A 13 -24.39 19.86 -2.14
N LEU A 14 -23.75 20.62 -3.02
CA LEU A 14 -22.72 20.11 -3.92
C LEU A 14 -21.50 19.52 -3.16
N LEU A 15 -21.08 20.16 -2.07
CA LEU A 15 -19.95 19.70 -1.24
C LEU A 15 -20.23 18.40 -0.49
N PHE A 16 -21.48 18.16 -0.08
CA PHE A 16 -21.88 16.95 0.65
C PHE A 16 -22.56 15.88 -0.21
N ALA A 17 -22.87 16.18 -1.48
CA ALA A 17 -23.45 15.24 -2.43
C ALA A 17 -22.42 14.34 -3.10
N VAL A 18 -21.11 14.59 -2.92
CA VAL A 18 -20.09 13.65 -3.39
C VAL A 18 -20.05 12.48 -2.41
N PRO A 19 -20.44 11.27 -2.82
CA PRO A 19 -20.32 10.14 -1.93
C PRO A 19 -18.83 9.87 -1.68
N SER A 20 -18.39 10.00 -0.43
CA SER A 20 -17.08 9.54 0.02
C SER A 20 -17.07 8.02 0.14
N TYR A 21 -17.24 7.33 -0.99
CA TYR A 21 -16.86 5.93 -1.10
C TYR A 21 -15.39 5.90 -1.50
N ALA A 22 -14.51 5.99 -0.50
CA ALA A 22 -13.28 5.23 -0.61
C ALA A 22 -13.73 3.77 -0.62
N SER A 23 -13.86 3.18 -1.81
CA SER A 23 -14.02 1.73 -1.92
C SER A 23 -12.71 1.14 -1.45
N GLU A 24 -12.68 0.78 -0.18
CA GLU A 24 -11.85 -0.27 0.38
C GLU A 24 -11.76 -1.43 -0.62
N SER A 25 -10.57 -2.05 -0.65
CA SER A 25 -10.13 -3.03 -1.65
C SER A 25 -11.29 -3.83 -2.22
N LYS A 26 -11.57 -3.63 -3.51
CA LYS A 26 -12.50 -4.44 -4.28
C LYS A 26 -12.23 -5.91 -3.93
N GLU A 27 -13.16 -6.56 -3.22
CA GLU A 27 -13.00 -7.96 -2.86
C GLU A 27 -12.67 -8.71 -4.14
N THR A 28 -11.46 -9.25 -4.18
CA THR A 28 -10.96 -9.95 -5.35
C THR A 28 -11.75 -11.24 -5.44
N GLU A 29 -12.40 -11.47 -6.58
CA GLU A 29 -13.18 -12.68 -6.81
C GLU A 29 -12.25 -13.90 -6.59
N PHE A 30 -12.64 -14.78 -5.67
CA PHE A 30 -11.85 -15.96 -5.34
C PHE A 30 -11.89 -16.93 -6.53
N VAL A 31 -10.79 -16.99 -7.28
CA VAL A 31 -10.61 -17.96 -8.36
C VAL A 31 -9.92 -19.18 -7.77
N GLU A 32 -10.68 -20.27 -7.58
CA GLU A 32 -10.22 -21.53 -6.96
C GLU A 32 -8.90 -22.07 -7.57
N LYS A 33 -8.67 -21.85 -8.87
CA LYS A 33 -7.45 -22.27 -9.57
C LYS A 33 -6.19 -21.51 -9.14
N PHE A 34 -6.32 -20.32 -8.57
CA PHE A 34 -5.22 -19.56 -7.98
C PHE A 34 -5.08 -19.77 -6.47
N GLY A 35 -6.03 -20.48 -5.83
CA GLY A 35 -6.05 -20.69 -4.39
C GLY A 35 -6.22 -19.39 -3.60
N VAL A 36 -5.89 -19.42 -2.31
CA VAL A 36 -5.81 -18.22 -1.45
C VAL A 36 -4.54 -17.43 -1.75
N GLY A 37 -4.26 -17.10 -3.02
CA GLY A 37 -3.12 -16.27 -3.46
C GLY A 37 -1.77 -16.62 -2.84
N PHE A 38 -1.50 -16.07 -1.66
CA PHE A 38 -0.37 -16.34 -0.79
C PHE A 38 -0.73 -15.97 0.66
N ASN A 39 -0.14 -16.66 1.65
CA ASN A 39 -0.09 -16.14 3.02
C ASN A 39 1.09 -15.19 3.11
N GLU A 40 0.81 -13.89 3.27
CA GLU A 40 1.86 -12.91 3.48
C GLU A 40 2.49 -13.09 4.87
N VAL A 41 3.82 -13.12 4.91
CA VAL A 41 4.59 -13.17 6.15
C VAL A 41 5.65 -12.09 6.08
N VAL A 42 5.67 -11.19 7.06
CA VAL A 42 6.74 -10.21 7.22
C VAL A 42 7.96 -10.93 7.77
N ILE A 43 9.04 -10.97 6.98
CA ILE A 43 10.29 -11.64 7.35
C ILE A 43 11.39 -10.68 7.81
N ALA A 44 11.26 -9.39 7.46
CA ALA A 44 12.14 -8.31 7.89
C ALA A 44 11.43 -6.96 7.73
N ASP A 45 11.74 -6.00 8.58
CA ASP A 45 11.23 -4.62 8.50
C ASP A 45 12.30 -3.57 8.88
N SER A 46 11.88 -2.35 9.18
CA SER A 46 12.81 -1.26 9.53
C SER A 46 13.56 -1.49 10.85
N SER A 47 13.06 -2.37 11.73
CA SER A 47 13.76 -2.80 12.93
C SER A 47 14.96 -3.70 12.63
N ASP A 48 14.98 -4.31 11.43
CA ASP A 48 16.10 -5.09 10.88
C ASP A 48 17.05 -4.22 10.04
N TYR A 49 17.10 -2.91 10.31
CA TYR A 49 17.96 -1.93 9.61
C TYR A 49 17.65 -1.76 8.11
N LEU A 50 16.48 -2.19 7.64
CA LEU A 50 16.03 -1.92 6.28
C LEU A 50 15.65 -0.45 6.11
N SER A 51 16.21 0.17 5.06
CA SER A 51 15.98 1.58 4.76
C SER A 51 15.97 1.79 3.25
N ASP A 52 14.76 2.02 2.72
CA ASP A 52 14.50 2.10 1.27
C ASP A 52 15.06 0.88 0.50
N PRO A 53 14.64 -0.35 0.83
CA PRO A 53 15.13 -1.56 0.18
C PRO A 53 14.73 -1.58 -1.30
N ARG A 54 15.65 -1.99 -2.17
CA ARG A 54 15.46 -1.93 -3.63
C ARG A 54 15.65 -3.27 -4.34
N ASP A 55 16.47 -4.15 -3.77
CA ASP A 55 16.79 -5.44 -4.38
C ASP A 55 17.06 -6.50 -3.31
N LEU A 56 16.96 -7.78 -3.70
CA LEU A 56 17.23 -8.92 -2.84
C LEU A 56 17.82 -10.09 -3.62
N GLU A 57 18.76 -10.80 -3.03
CA GLU A 57 19.37 -11.99 -3.63
C GLU A 57 19.79 -12.98 -2.54
N PHE A 58 19.73 -14.28 -2.83
CA PHE A 58 20.32 -15.28 -1.94
C PHE A 58 21.84 -15.25 -2.03
N HIS A 59 22.51 -15.40 -0.88
CA HIS A 59 23.95 -15.45 -0.84
C HIS A 59 24.49 -16.61 -1.69
N PRO A 60 25.46 -16.39 -2.59
CA PRO A 60 25.90 -17.40 -3.56
C PRO A 60 26.58 -18.62 -2.92
N GLY A 61 27.20 -18.44 -1.75
CA GLY A 61 27.90 -19.50 -1.00
C GLY A 61 27.37 -19.82 0.40
N ARG A 62 26.28 -19.19 0.86
CA ARG A 62 25.74 -19.38 2.22
C ARG A 62 24.27 -19.76 2.10
N ALA A 63 23.99 -21.03 2.35
CA ALA A 63 22.65 -21.55 2.20
C ALA A 63 21.67 -20.83 3.13
N ASN A 64 20.50 -20.49 2.59
CA ASN A 64 19.39 -19.85 3.32
C ASN A 64 19.67 -18.43 3.83
N GLU A 65 20.73 -17.77 3.35
CA GLU A 65 20.97 -16.36 3.66
C GLU A 65 20.42 -15.48 2.54
N LEU A 66 19.51 -14.58 2.89
CA LEU A 66 18.94 -13.58 1.99
C LEU A 66 19.61 -12.25 2.25
N TRP A 67 20.11 -11.62 1.19
CA TRP A 67 20.65 -10.27 1.23
C TRP A 67 19.63 -9.27 0.73
N ILE A 68 19.55 -8.12 1.39
CA ILE A 68 18.67 -7.01 0.99
C ILE A 68 19.53 -5.76 0.80
N ALA A 69 19.42 -5.15 -0.39
CA ALA A 69 20.14 -3.92 -0.73
C ALA A 69 19.32 -2.68 -0.34
N ASN A 70 19.88 -1.86 0.57
CA ASN A 70 19.29 -0.58 1.00
C ASN A 70 19.78 0.56 0.11
N ARG A 71 18.86 1.25 -0.57
CA ARG A 71 19.22 2.42 -1.38
C ARG A 71 19.57 3.65 -0.52
N ALA A 72 18.98 3.78 0.67
CA ALA A 72 19.20 4.94 1.51
C ALA A 72 20.63 5.01 2.09
N SER A 73 21.24 3.86 2.37
CA SER A 73 22.54 3.74 3.04
C SER A 73 23.66 3.13 2.18
N ASP A 74 23.34 2.66 0.97
CA ASP A 74 24.28 1.92 0.11
C ASP A 74 24.90 0.71 0.84
N SER A 75 24.07 0.00 1.60
CA SER A 75 24.48 -1.15 2.42
C SER A 75 23.70 -2.41 2.05
N ILE A 76 24.30 -3.58 2.31
CA ILE A 76 23.61 -4.87 2.29
C ILE A 76 23.39 -5.34 3.73
N THR A 77 22.18 -5.81 4.02
CA THR A 77 21.77 -6.45 5.29
C THR A 77 21.42 -7.90 5.03
#